data_AF-L8X3Q0-F1
#
_entry.id   AF-L8X3Q0-F1
#
_cell.length_a   1.000
_cell.length_b   1.000
_cell.length_c   1.000
_cell.angle_alpha   90.00
_cell.angle_beta   90.00
_cell.angle_gamma   90.00
#
_symmetry.space_group_name_H-M   'P 1'
#
loop_
_entity.id
_entity.type
_entity.pdbx_description
1 polymer ?
#
loop_
_entity_poly.entity_id
_entity_poly.type
_entity_poly.pdbx_seq_one_letter_code
_entity_poly.pdbx_strand_id
1 'polypeptide(L)'
;MREDKAALQQLLQKDAIPESLWTAFQAAEKQLEAEIVDVVTEANSFHPAWGTIIFASANEILMNEKLKAPLLTMQATRAEAEQKYGSKVPQSSNTLTVKSPISPSITPSPSVNGDLELPKTGSISKASGLKHSIYPV
;
A
#
# COMPACT_ATOMS: atom_id res chain seq x y z
N MET A 1 -19.60 3.39 -7.93
CA MET A 1 -19.50 3.91 -9.32
C MET A 1 -18.72 2.98 -10.23
N ARG A 2 -17.41 2.73 -10.02
CA ARG A 2 -16.62 1.85 -10.93
C ARG A 2 -17.13 0.41 -10.99
N GLU A 3 -17.41 -0.18 -9.84
CA GLU A 3 -17.97 -1.55 -9.74
C GLU A 3 -19.39 -1.60 -10.31
N ASP A 4 -20.22 -0.61 -9.98
CA ASP A 4 -21.59 -0.49 -10.48
C ASP A 4 -21.65 -0.35 -12.00
N LYS A 5 -20.71 0.38 -12.60
CA LYS A 5 -20.63 0.55 -14.06
C LYS A 5 -20.42 -0.80 -14.77
N ALA A 6 -19.51 -1.63 -14.25
CA ALA A 6 -19.26 -2.96 -14.79
C ALA A 6 -20.48 -3.87 -14.63
N ALA A 7 -21.15 -3.82 -13.47
CA ALA A 7 -22.37 -4.58 -13.23
C ALA A 7 -23.54 -4.13 -14.13
N LEU A 8 -23.74 -2.81 -14.28
CA LEU A 8 -24.76 -2.24 -15.16
C LEU A 8 -24.52 -2.61 -16.63
N GLN A 9 -23.26 -2.59 -17.08
CA GLN A 9 -22.92 -2.98 -18.45
C GLN A 9 -23.26 -4.45 -18.72
N GLN A 10 -23.11 -5.34 -17.74
CA GLN A 10 -23.52 -6.75 -17.85
C GLN A 10 -25.05 -6.89 -17.92
N LEU A 11 -25.79 -6.11 -17.14
CA LEU A 11 -27.25 -6.14 -17.12
C LEU A 11 -27.86 -5.55 -18.40
N LEU A 12 -27.23 -4.53 -18.98
CA LEU A 12 -27.66 -3.90 -20.23
C LEU A 12 -27.63 -4.89 -21.40
N GLN A 13 -26.57 -5.71 -21.49
CA GLN A 13 -26.46 -6.77 -22.50
C GLN A 13 -27.53 -7.86 -22.39
N LYS A 14 -28.20 -7.94 -21.24
CA LYS A 14 -29.29 -8.90 -20.98
C LYS A 14 -30.68 -8.25 -21.13
N ASP A 15 -30.75 -7.00 -21.59
CA ASP A 15 -31.96 -6.18 -21.65
C ASP A 15 -32.72 -6.11 -20.31
N ALA A 16 -32.02 -6.33 -19.19
CA ALA A 16 -32.60 -6.39 -17.86
C ALA A 16 -32.79 -5.01 -17.22
N ILE A 17 -32.29 -3.96 -17.87
CA ILE A 17 -32.39 -2.56 -17.46
C ILE A 17 -32.61 -1.67 -18.69
N PRO A 18 -33.30 -0.53 -18.55
CA PRO A 18 -33.52 0.39 -19.66
C PRO A 18 -32.26 1.20 -20.02
N GLU A 19 -32.06 1.47 -21.32
CA GLU A 19 -30.96 2.30 -21.85
C GLU A 19 -30.94 3.72 -21.25
N SER A 20 -32.11 4.26 -20.88
CA SER A 20 -32.22 5.57 -20.24
C SER A 20 -31.52 5.61 -18.89
N LEU A 21 -31.50 4.51 -18.13
CA LEU A 21 -30.77 4.40 -16.87
C LEU A 21 -29.26 4.43 -17.11
N TRP A 22 -28.78 3.71 -18.13
CA TRP A 22 -27.37 3.73 -18.51
C TRP A 22 -26.91 5.13 -18.93
N THR A 23 -27.72 5.83 -19.74
CA THR A 23 -27.45 7.21 -20.13
C THR A 23 -27.40 8.15 -18.92
N ALA A 24 -28.38 8.03 -18.00
CA ALA A 24 -28.41 8.82 -16.78
C ALA A 24 -27.20 8.54 -15.88
N PHE A 25 -26.77 7.27 -15.78
CA PHE A 25 -25.58 6.87 -15.05
C PHE A 25 -24.31 7.49 -15.64
N GLN A 26 -24.15 7.45 -16.97
CA GLN A 26 -23.02 8.07 -17.66
C GLN A 26 -23.00 9.60 -17.48
N ALA A 27 -24.18 10.24 -17.45
CA ALA A 27 -24.28 11.67 -17.15
C ALA A 27 -23.84 11.98 -15.71
N ALA A 28 -24.29 11.17 -14.74
CA ALA A 28 -23.87 11.29 -13.34
C ALA A 28 -22.36 11.05 -13.16
N GLU A 29 -21.77 10.10 -13.88
CA GLU A 29 -20.32 9.85 -13.87
C GLU A 29 -19.55 11.08 -14.35
N LYS A 30 -19.98 11.71 -15.45
CA LYS A 30 -19.36 12.94 -15.94
C LYS A 30 -19.46 14.11 -14.96
N GLN A 31 -20.61 14.25 -14.31
CA GLN A 31 -20.80 15.28 -13.29
C GLN A 31 -19.82 15.06 -12.12
N LEU A 32 -19.67 13.81 -11.67
CA LEU A 32 -18.73 13.45 -10.62
C LEU A 32 -17.27 13.71 -11.04
N GLU A 33 -16.87 13.37 -12.26
CA GLU A 33 -15.53 13.68 -12.78
C GLU A 33 -15.25 15.18 -12.80
N ALA A 34 -16.25 16.01 -13.16
CA ALA A 34 -16.12 17.46 -13.11
C ALA A 34 -15.95 17.97 -11.67
N GLU A 35 -16.73 17.45 -10.71
CA GLU A 35 -16.60 17.79 -9.29
C GLU A 35 -15.23 17.40 -8.73
N ILE A 36 -14.67 16.25 -9.11
CA ILE A 36 -13.32 15.86 -8.71
C ILE A 36 -12.29 16.90 -9.17
N VAL A 37 -12.37 17.34 -10.44
CA VAL A 37 -11.44 18.35 -10.98
C VAL A 37 -11.58 19.68 -10.25
N ASP A 38 -12.81 20.09 -9.93
CA ASP A 38 -13.08 21.31 -9.18
C ASP A 38 -12.46 21.25 -7.78
N VAL A 39 -12.65 20.15 -7.06
CA VAL A 39 -12.04 19.91 -5.72
C VAL A 39 -10.51 19.92 -5.78
N VAL A 40 -9.90 19.30 -6.79
CA VAL A 40 -8.43 19.34 -6.97
C VAL A 40 -7.95 20.78 -7.20
N THR A 41 -8.69 21.54 -7.99
CA THR A 41 -8.36 22.93 -8.33
C THR A 41 -8.47 23.83 -7.10
N GLU A 42 -9.56 23.70 -6.34
CA GLU A 42 -9.78 24.43 -5.09
C GLU A 42 -8.71 24.07 -4.03
N ALA A 43 -8.39 22.79 -3.87
CA ALA A 43 -7.32 22.35 -2.97
C ALA A 43 -5.97 22.99 -3.33
N ASN A 44 -5.64 23.07 -4.62
CA ASN A 44 -4.43 23.73 -5.08
C ASN A 44 -4.46 25.26 -4.88
N SER A 45 -5.65 25.88 -4.81
CA SER A 45 -5.81 27.29 -4.44
C SER A 45 -5.52 27.52 -2.96
N PHE A 46 -5.76 26.55 -2.08
CA PHE A 46 -5.40 26.66 -0.66
C PHE A 46 -3.91 26.43 -0.43
N HIS A 47 -3.32 25.45 -1.10
CA HIS A 47 -1.87 25.23 -1.08
C HIS A 47 -1.42 24.46 -2.32
N PRO A 48 -0.29 24.84 -2.94
CA PRO A 48 0.27 24.10 -4.06
C PRO A 48 0.42 22.60 -3.75
N ALA A 49 0.07 21.76 -4.72
CA ALA A 49 0.15 20.30 -4.64
C ALA A 49 -0.79 19.62 -3.62
N TRP A 50 -1.70 20.31 -2.94
CA TRP A 50 -2.73 19.63 -2.12
C TRP A 50 -3.71 18.82 -2.97
N GLY A 51 -3.98 19.24 -4.20
CA GLY A 51 -4.86 18.51 -5.10
C GLY A 51 -4.39 17.10 -5.43
N THR A 52 -3.09 16.80 -5.32
CA THR A 52 -2.56 15.45 -5.58
C THR A 52 -2.73 14.50 -4.39
N ILE A 53 -2.79 15.03 -3.17
CA ILE A 53 -2.86 14.24 -1.93
C ILE A 53 -4.26 14.17 -1.32
N ILE A 54 -5.14 15.13 -1.61
CA ILE A 54 -6.43 15.30 -0.93
C ILE A 54 -7.30 14.03 -0.95
N PHE A 55 -7.41 13.37 -2.11
CA PHE A 55 -8.20 12.15 -2.23
C PHE A 55 -7.51 10.91 -1.63
N ALA A 56 -6.18 10.86 -1.64
CA ALA A 56 -5.44 9.79 -0.98
C ALA A 56 -5.66 9.86 0.54
N SER A 57 -5.50 11.05 1.12
CA SER A 57 -5.74 11.28 2.55
C SER A 57 -7.21 11.11 2.94
N ALA A 58 -8.16 11.55 2.10
CA ALA A 58 -9.58 11.29 2.34
C ALA A 58 -9.90 9.79 2.35
N ASN A 59 -9.27 9.00 1.47
CA ASN A 59 -9.42 7.55 1.45
C ASN A 59 -8.84 6.90 2.72
N GLU A 60 -7.72 7.40 3.25
CA GLU A 60 -7.17 6.94 4.53
C GLU A 60 -8.13 7.21 5.69
N ILE A 61 -8.76 8.40 5.72
CA ILE A 61 -9.78 8.74 6.72
C ILE A 61 -10.98 7.79 6.60
N LEU A 62 -11.50 7.57 5.39
CA LEU A 62 -12.61 6.65 5.12
C LEU A 62 -12.30 5.22 5.59
N MET A 63 -11.10 4.72 5.28
CA MET A 63 -10.67 3.39 5.73
C MET A 63 -10.57 3.31 7.25
N ASN A 64 -10.03 4.35 7.89
CA ASN A 64 -9.93 4.41 9.35
C ASN A 64 -11.30 4.36 10.02
N GLU A 65 -12.27 5.11 9.51
CA GLU A 65 -13.64 5.12 10.03
C GLU A 65 -14.34 3.77 9.82
N LYS A 66 -14.22 3.19 8.62
CA LYS A 66 -14.78 1.86 8.31
C LYS A 66 -14.20 0.76 9.19
N LEU A 67 -12.97 0.89 9.67
CA LEU A 67 -12.38 -0.05 10.63
C LEU A 67 -12.87 0.17 12.06
N LYS A 68 -13.04 1.43 12.49
CA LYS A 68 -13.51 1.77 13.84
C LYS A 68 -14.95 1.34 14.09
N ALA A 69 -15.85 1.57 13.12
CA ALA A 69 -17.27 1.28 13.26
C ALA A 69 -17.58 -0.16 13.71
N PRO A 70 -17.09 -1.23 13.03
CA PRO A 70 -17.33 -2.60 13.46
C PRO A 70 -16.63 -2.94 14.78
N LEU A 71 -15.45 -2.38 15.08
CA LEU A 71 -14.76 -2.67 16.34
C LEU A 71 -15.57 -2.21 17.57
N LEU A 72 -16.23 -1.07 17.46
CA LEU A 72 -17.09 -0.55 18.53
C LEU A 72 -18.39 -1.35 18.66
N THR A 73 -18.95 -1.83 17.55
CA THR A 73 -20.22 -2.58 17.56
C THR A 73 -20.04 -4.09 17.78
N MET A 74 -18.83 -4.62 17.59
CA MET A 74 -18.55 -6.07 17.60
C MET A 74 -18.99 -6.77 18.89
N GLN A 75 -18.75 -6.17 20.07
CA GLN A 75 -19.14 -6.77 21.34
C GLN A 75 -20.66 -6.78 21.52
N ALA A 76 -21.34 -5.70 21.12
CA ALA A 76 -22.79 -5.59 21.18
C ALA A 76 -23.47 -6.55 20.19
N THR A 77 -23.00 -6.59 18.94
CA THR A 77 -23.49 -7.52 17.90
C THR A 77 -23.26 -8.98 18.30
N ARG A 78 -22.14 -9.30 18.96
CA ARG A 78 -21.90 -10.64 19.51
C ARG A 78 -22.88 -11.00 20.61
N ALA A 79 -23.11 -10.10 21.57
CA ALA A 79 -24.05 -10.32 22.66
C ALA A 79 -25.49 -10.49 22.13
N GLU A 80 -25.90 -9.68 21.16
CA GLU A 80 -27.21 -9.80 20.48
C GLU A 80 -27.33 -11.14 19.74
N ALA A 81 -26.30 -11.55 19.00
CA ALA A 81 -26.29 -12.84 18.32
C ALA A 81 -26.39 -14.02 19.30
N GLU A 82 -25.72 -13.95 20.44
CA GLU A 82 -25.80 -14.98 21.49
C GLU A 82 -27.18 -15.06 22.14
N GLN A 83 -27.85 -13.93 22.35
CA GLN A 83 -29.22 -13.90 22.86
C GLN A 83 -30.22 -14.45 21.83
N LYS A 84 -30.06 -14.07 20.57
CA LYS A 84 -31.00 -14.43 19.49
C LYS A 84 -30.88 -15.88 19.04
N TYR A 85 -29.68 -16.44 19.07
CA TYR A 85 -29.40 -17.78 18.52
C TYR A 85 -28.86 -18.79 19.53
N GLY A 86 -28.74 -18.42 20.82
CA GLY A 86 -28.39 -19.34 21.93
C GLY A 86 -27.00 -19.98 21.87
N SER A 87 -26.22 -19.72 20.82
CA SER A 87 -24.94 -20.39 20.56
C SER A 87 -23.80 -19.56 21.15
N LYS A 88 -23.26 -20.03 22.28
CA LYS A 88 -21.97 -19.55 22.80
C LYS A 88 -20.90 -19.99 21.81
N VAL A 89 -20.49 -19.11 20.89
CA VAL A 89 -19.37 -19.43 19.99
C VAL A 89 -18.14 -19.59 20.89
N PRO A 90 -17.46 -20.76 20.91
CA PRO A 90 -16.28 -20.96 21.72
C PRO A 90 -15.33 -19.82 21.44
N GLN A 91 -14.94 -19.09 22.49
CA GLN A 91 -13.89 -18.10 22.38
C GLN A 91 -12.64 -18.89 21.96
N SER A 92 -12.31 -18.87 20.68
CA SER A 92 -11.08 -19.48 20.18
C SER A 92 -9.94 -18.76 20.87
N SER A 93 -9.45 -19.37 21.94
CA SER A 93 -8.18 -19.06 22.56
C SER A 93 -7.09 -19.47 21.59
N ASN A 94 -6.98 -18.77 20.46
CA ASN A 94 -5.73 -18.75 19.73
C ASN A 94 -4.77 -17.93 20.60
N THR A 95 -4.14 -18.63 21.56
CA THR A 95 -2.85 -18.23 22.08
C THR A 95 -1.91 -18.22 20.89
N LEU A 96 -1.84 -17.10 20.18
CA LEU A 96 -0.72 -16.81 19.31
C LEU A 96 0.47 -16.66 20.24
N THR A 97 1.20 -17.76 20.41
CA THR A 97 2.58 -17.73 20.92
C THR A 97 3.32 -16.73 20.04
N VAL A 98 3.50 -15.51 20.55
CA VAL A 98 4.42 -14.53 19.98
C VAL A 98 5.79 -15.18 20.05
N LYS A 99 6.20 -15.81 18.96
CA LYS A 99 7.61 -16.11 18.74
C LYS A 99 8.25 -14.75 18.49
N SER A 100 9.05 -14.28 19.44
CA SER A 100 9.83 -13.05 19.31
C SER A 100 10.47 -12.97 17.92
N PRO A 101 10.48 -11.79 17.27
CA PRO A 101 11.22 -11.60 16.04
C PRO A 101 12.70 -11.84 16.33
N ILE A 102 13.25 -12.83 15.63
CA ILE A 102 14.67 -13.15 15.65
C ILE A 102 15.36 -11.97 14.98
N SER A 103 16.23 -11.26 15.69
CA SER A 103 17.12 -10.26 15.12
C SER A 103 17.91 -10.88 13.95
N PRO A 104 18.08 -10.19 12.81
CA PRO A 104 18.89 -10.71 11.71
C PRO A 104 20.34 -10.80 12.17
N SER A 105 20.83 -12.02 12.38
CA SER A 105 22.24 -12.31 12.55
C SER A 105 22.93 -12.17 11.20
N ILE A 106 23.81 -11.17 11.11
CA ILE A 106 24.89 -11.06 10.13
C ILE A 106 25.58 -12.41 9.91
N THR A 107 25.50 -12.95 8.69
CA THR A 107 26.28 -14.10 8.24
C THR A 107 27.63 -13.63 7.68
N PRO A 108 28.77 -14.20 8.14
CA PRO A 108 30.08 -13.92 7.55
C PRO A 108 30.26 -14.69 6.22
N SER A 109 30.78 -13.99 5.20
CA SER A 109 31.18 -14.56 3.91
C SER A 109 32.20 -15.70 4.06
N PRO A 110 32.14 -16.77 3.26
CA PRO A 110 33.15 -17.83 3.29
C PRO A 110 34.42 -17.38 2.53
N SER A 111 35.52 -17.23 3.27
CA SER A 111 36.88 -17.28 2.74
C SER A 111 37.20 -18.71 2.28
N VAL A 112 37.52 -18.87 0.99
CA VAL A 112 38.20 -20.06 0.46
C VAL A 112 39.70 -19.78 0.49
N ASN A 113 40.42 -20.47 1.36
CA ASN A 113 41.88 -20.58 1.30
C ASN A 113 42.24 -22.05 1.07
N GLY A 114 42.86 -22.33 -0.07
CA GLY A 114 43.57 -23.58 -0.35
C GLY A 114 44.98 -23.21 -0.78
N ASP A 115 45.95 -23.68 0.00
CA ASP A 115 47.39 -23.47 -0.12
C ASP A 115 48.02 -24.18 -1.34
N LEU A 116 49.19 -23.63 -1.73
CA LEU A 116 50.35 -24.25 -2.42
C LEU A 116 50.46 -24.16 -3.95
N GLU A 117 51.29 -23.20 -4.43
CA GLU A 117 52.56 -23.43 -5.17
C GLU A 117 52.90 -22.25 -6.12
N LEU A 118 54.11 -21.68 -5.97
CA LEU A 118 54.70 -20.65 -6.84
C LEU A 118 55.98 -21.21 -7.48
N PRO A 119 56.18 -21.03 -8.79
CA PRO A 119 57.40 -20.34 -9.26
C PRO A 119 57.12 -19.50 -10.54
N LYS A 120 57.86 -18.48 -10.97
CA LYS A 120 59.09 -17.78 -10.58
C LYS A 120 59.24 -16.57 -11.53
N THR A 121 60.04 -15.59 -11.11
CA THR A 121 60.68 -14.51 -11.91
C THR A 121 59.72 -13.42 -12.41
N GLY A 122 59.92 -12.13 -12.22
CA GLY A 122 61.07 -11.35 -11.76
C GLY A 122 61.14 -10.08 -12.61
N SER A 123 60.95 -8.90 -12.02
CA SER A 123 61.73 -7.69 -12.32
C SER A 123 61.31 -6.53 -11.43
N ILE A 124 62.33 -5.93 -10.84
CA ILE A 124 62.34 -4.86 -9.85
C ILE A 124 62.41 -3.51 -10.57
N SER A 125 61.75 -2.48 -10.02
CA SER A 125 62.30 -1.12 -9.75
C SER A 125 61.16 -0.08 -9.68
N LYS A 126 61.21 1.04 -8.97
CA LYS A 126 61.89 1.55 -7.78
C LYS A 126 61.40 3.00 -7.64
N ALA A 127 60.98 3.37 -6.42
CA ALA A 127 61.01 4.70 -5.82
C ALA A 127 60.13 5.86 -6.34
N SER A 128 59.77 6.68 -5.32
CA SER A 128 59.53 8.13 -5.33
C SER A 128 58.37 8.64 -6.17
N GLY A 129 57.43 9.44 -5.68
CA GLY A 129 57.39 10.28 -4.50
C GLY A 129 56.54 11.51 -4.85
N LEU A 130 55.80 12.00 -3.86
CA LEU A 130 55.35 13.38 -3.70
C LEU A 130 54.29 13.99 -4.66
N LYS A 131 53.16 14.30 -4.01
CA LYS A 131 52.49 15.62 -3.90
C LYS A 131 51.61 16.12 -5.07
N HIS A 132 50.32 16.21 -4.73
CA HIS A 132 49.51 17.44 -4.68
C HIS A 132 49.33 18.27 -5.97
N SER A 133 48.08 18.34 -6.47
CA SER A 133 47.58 19.59 -7.02
C SER A 133 46.06 19.68 -6.90
N ILE A 134 45.64 20.74 -6.21
CA ILE A 134 44.30 21.21 -5.91
C ILE A 134 43.97 22.33 -6.92
N TYR A 135 42.79 22.24 -7.57
CA TYR A 135 41.92 23.29 -8.16
C TYR A 135 42.58 24.39 -9.04
N PRO A 136 41.91 25.49 -9.49
CA PRO A 136 40.49 25.93 -9.51
C PRO A 136 40.10 26.49 -10.92
N VAL A 137 39.06 27.27 -11.25
CA VAL A 137 37.98 28.06 -10.59
C VAL A 137 36.78 27.97 -11.54
#